data_AF-A0A434R0S3-F1
#
_entry.id   AF-A0A434R0S3-F1
#
_cell.length_a   1.000
_cell.length_b   1.000
_cell.length_c   1.000
_cell.angle_alpha   90.00
_cell.angle_beta   90.00
_cell.angle_gamma   90.00
#
_symmetry.space_group_name_H-M   'P 1'
#
loop_
_entity.id
_entity.type
_entity.pdbx_description
1 polymer ?
#
loop_
_entity_poly.entity_id
_entity_poly.type
_entity_poly.pdbx_seq_one_letter_code
_entity_poly.pdbx_strand_id
1 'polypeptide(L)' 'QWLRVRGRFPSLLGSHDPVVSRVRTPIGRRGIYAVRIGADSRAEANGICNKLQSVGGACLVMRNR' A
#
# COMPACT_ATOMS: atom_id res chain seq x y z
N GLN A 1 12.92 2.38 -2.54
CA GLN A 1 11.91 1.58 -3.29
C GLN A 1 10.50 2.20 -3.22
N TRP A 2 10.09 2.77 -2.08
CA TRP A 2 8.83 3.53 -1.91
C TRP A 2 8.61 4.67 -2.93
N LEU A 3 9.64 5.47 -3.21
CA LEU A 3 9.57 6.58 -4.18
C LEU A 3 9.12 6.13 -5.59
N ARG A 4 9.44 4.90 -6.01
CA ARG A 4 8.99 4.34 -7.29
C ARG A 4 7.49 4.04 -7.30
N VAL A 5 6.92 3.63 -6.16
CA VAL A 5 5.47 3.39 -6.03
C VAL A 5 4.73 4.71 -5.91
N ARG A 6 5.27 5.66 -5.13
CA ARG A 6 4.73 7.03 -5.01
C ARG A 6 4.70 7.76 -6.35
N GLY A 7 5.76 7.65 -7.16
CA GLY A 7 5.80 8.22 -8.51
C GLY A 7 4.85 7.52 -9.50
N ARG A 8 4.44 6.27 -9.23
CA ARG A 8 3.50 5.51 -10.06
C ARG A 8 2.04 5.78 -9.73
N PHE A 9 1.77 6.29 -8.51
CA PHE A 9 0.43 6.56 -7.99
C PHE A 9 0.30 7.89 -7.25
N PRO A 10 0.74 9.02 -7.83
CA PRO A 10 0.70 10.33 -7.16
C PRO A 10 -0.72 10.80 -6.85
N SER A 11 -1.71 10.45 -7.66
CA SER A 11 -3.13 10.81 -7.48
C SER A 11 -3.87 9.97 -6.43
N LEU A 12 -3.38 8.77 -6.12
CA LEU A 12 -3.93 7.89 -5.08
C LEU A 12 -3.27 8.13 -3.72
N LEU A 13 -1.98 8.47 -3.74
CA LEU A 13 -1.14 8.66 -2.55
C LEU A 13 -0.92 10.13 -2.19
N GLY A 14 -1.48 11.07 -2.98
CA GLY A 14 -1.31 12.50 -2.77
C GLY A 14 -2.20 13.07 -1.66
N SER A 15 -3.36 12.45 -1.42
CA SER A 15 -4.32 12.88 -0.39
C SER A 15 -4.31 12.01 0.87
N HIS A 16 -3.60 10.89 0.85
CA HIS A 16 -3.54 9.95 1.97
C HIS A 16 -2.11 9.87 2.48
N ASP A 17 -1.90 10.19 3.76
CA ASP A 17 -0.61 10.02 4.43
C ASP A 17 -0.26 8.53 4.55
N PRO A 18 0.66 8.02 3.72
CA PRO A 18 0.95 6.60 3.68
C PRO A 18 1.99 6.28 4.74
N VAL A 19 1.64 5.40 5.68
CA VAL A 19 2.60 4.92 6.68
C VAL A 19 3.44 3.83 6.04
N VAL A 20 4.69 4.17 5.73
CA VAL A 20 5.68 3.21 5.21
C VAL A 20 6.42 2.58 6.37
N SER A 21 6.17 1.31 6.64
CA SER A 21 6.88 0.53 7.64
C SER A 21 7.77 -0.50 6.98
N ARG A 22 9.00 -0.65 7.47
CA ARG A 22 9.87 -1.75 7.04
C ARG A 22 9.56 -2.97 7.91
N VAL A 23 8.96 -3.99 7.32
CA VAL A 23 8.55 -5.21 8.02
C VAL A 23 9.52 -6.34 7.65
N ARG A 24 9.99 -7.08 8.66
CA ARG A 24 10.83 -8.26 8.45
C ARG A 24 9.91 -9.45 8.25
N THR A 25 9.99 -10.12 7.10
CA THR A 25 9.20 -11.33 6.85
C THR A 25 10.00 -12.57 7.28
N PRO A 26 9.34 -13.62 7.78
CA PRO A 26 10.01 -14.89 8.09
C PRO A 26 10.59 -15.58 6.84
N ILE A 27 10.06 -15.26 5.65
CA ILE A 27 10.36 -15.89 4.36
C ILE A 27 11.65 -15.33 3.71
N GLY A 28 12.41 -14.44 4.38
CA GLY A 28 13.69 -14.01 3.83
C GLY A 28 14.50 -13.06 4.71
N ARG A 29 15.77 -12.86 4.35
CA ARG A 29 16.68 -11.94 5.06
C ARG A 29 16.41 -10.46 4.74
N ARG A 30 15.67 -10.15 3.68
CA ARG A 30 15.36 -8.77 3.24
C ARG A 30 14.00 -8.34 3.78
N GLY A 31 13.99 -7.27 4.59
CA GLY A 31 12.74 -6.64 5.02
C GLY A 31 11.97 -6.05 3.85
N ILE A 32 10.66 -6.26 3.84
CA ILE A 32 9.74 -5.67 2.88
C ILE A 32 9.34 -4.26 3.34
N TYR A 33 8.94 -3.42 2.39
CA TYR A 33 8.29 -2.15 2.70
C TYR A 33 6.77 -2.38 2.67
N ALA A 34 6.14 -2.40 3.84
CA ALA A 34 4.70 -2.40 3.96
C ALA A 34 4.21 -0.95 3.93
N VAL A 35 3.28 -0.66 3.04
CA VAL A 35 2.68 0.66 2.91
C VAL A 35 1.25 0.52 3.40
N ARG A 36 0.89 1.28 4.43
CA ARG A 36 -0.48 1.35 4.93
C ARG A 36 -1.09 2.67 4.49
N ILE A 37 -2.23 2.58 3.84
CA ILE A 37 -3.01 3.71 3.38
C ILE A 37 -4.29 3.67 4.21
N GLY A 38 -4.51 4.69 5.05
CA GLY A 38 -5.82 4.89 5.67
C GLY A 38 -6.81 5.25 4.57
N ALA A 39 -8.02 4.70 4.62
CA ALA A 39 -9.10 5.05 3.71
C ALA A 39 -10.38 5.18 4.53
N ASP A 40 -11.23 6.13 4.19
CA ASP A 40 -12.44 6.44 4.96
C ASP A 40 -13.49 5.33 4.83
N SER A 41 -13.44 4.57 3.73
CA SER A 41 -14.35 3.46 3.48
C SER A 41 -13.64 2.20 2.97
N ARG A 42 -14.27 1.05 3.22
CA ARG A 42 -13.81 -0.24 2.65
C ARG A 42 -13.90 -0.25 1.12
N ALA A 43 -14.90 0.43 0.54
CA ALA A 43 -15.08 0.52 -0.90
C ALA A 43 -13.93 1.27 -1.56
N GLU A 44 -13.51 2.39 -0.97
CA GLU A 44 -12.33 3.14 -1.39
C GLU A 44 -11.07 2.29 -1.26
N ALA A 45 -10.84 1.67 -0.11
CA ALA A 45 -9.69 0.79 0.10
C ALA A 45 -9.60 -0.34 -0.96
N ASN A 46 -10.73 -0.96 -1.30
CA ASN A 46 -10.81 -1.96 -2.36
C ASN A 46 -10.47 -1.37 -3.74
N GLY A 47 -10.95 -0.17 -4.05
CA GLY A 47 -10.63 0.54 -5.29
C GLY A 47 -9.13 0.81 -5.44
N ILE A 48 -8.47 1.24 -4.36
CA ILE A 48 -7.02 1.42 -4.31
C ILE A 48 -6.31 0.08 -4.52
N CYS A 49 -6.78 -0.96 -3.82
CA CYS A 49 -6.17 -2.29 -3.87
C CYS A 49 -6.24 -2.92 -5.26
N ASN A 50 -7.39 -2.81 -5.93
CA ASN A 50 -7.59 -3.30 -7.29
C ASN A 50 -6.68 -2.58 -8.29
N LYS A 51 -6.50 -1.26 -8.16
CA LYS A 51 -5.56 -0.48 -9.00
C LYS A 51 -4.10 -0.87 -8.73
N LEU A 52 -3.75 -1.22 -7.50
CA LEU A 52 -2.41 -1.71 -7.18
C LEU A 52 -2.16 -3.11 -7.78
N GLN A 53 -3.17 -3.99 -7.71
CA GLN A 53 -3.09 -5.33 -8.29
C GLN A 53 -3.04 -5.30 -9.82
N SER A 54 -3.76 -4.39 -10.48
CA SER A 54 -3.76 -4.28 -11.95
C SER A 54 -2.40 -3.93 -12.54
N VAL A 55 -1.52 -3.28 -11.77
CA VAL A 55 -0.12 -3.01 -12.17
C VAL A 55 0.87 -4.07 -11.67
N GLY A 56 0.37 -5.18 -11.12
CA GLY A 56 1.18 -6.30 -10.58
C GLY A 56 1.68 -6.09 -9.15
N GLY A 57 1.12 -5.15 -8.40
CA GLY A 57 1.44 -4.93 -6.98
C GLY A 57 0.64 -5.82 -6.03
N ALA A 58 1.26 -6.25 -4.93
CA ALA A 58 0.56 -6.97 -3.87
C ALA A 58 -0.14 -5.98 -2.92
N CYS A 59 -1.42 -6.21 -2.64
CA CYS A 59 -2.21 -5.40 -1.71
C CYS A 59 -3.18 -6.26 -0.89
N LEU A 60 -3.40 -5.84 0.36
CA LEU A 60 -4.37 -6.42 1.29
C LEU A 60 -5.15 -5.30 1.98
N VAL A 61 -6.48 -5.40 2.03
CA VAL A 61 -7.34 -4.47 2.75
C VAL A 61 -7.69 -5.07 4.11
N MET A 62 -7.42 -4.33 5.19
CA MET A 62 -7.78 -4.72 6.55
C MET A 62 -8.67 -3.66 7.19
N ARG A 63 -9.59 -4.10 8.05
CA ARG A 63 -10.42 -3.20 8.86
C ARG A 63 -9.57 -2.70 10.03
N ASN A 64 -9.61 -1.39 10.28
CA ASN A 64 -8.99 -0.82 11.47
C ASN A 64 -9.73 -1.33 12.72
N ARG A 65 -9.00 -1.80 13.73
CA ARG A 65 -9.55 -2.24 15.02
C ARG A 65 -9.35 -1.16 16.06
#